data_AF-A0A7K0KH58-F1
#
_entry.id   AF-A0A7K0KH58-F1
#
_cell.length_a   1.000
_cell.length_b   1.000
_cell.length_c   1.000
_cell.angle_alpha   90.00
_cell.angle_beta   90.00
_cell.angle_gamma   90.00
#
_symmetry.space_group_name_H-M   'P 1'
#
loop_
_entity.id
_entity.type
_entity.pdbx_description
1 polymer ?
#
loop_
_entity_poly.entity_id
_entity_poly.type
_entity_poly.pdbx_seq_one_letter_code
_entity_poly.pdbx_strand_id
1 'polypeptide(L)'
;MGRLIPDDRTQCLVRHSYKEMVCQRVNQILCGYEDANDCDRLRGDSALKMLVGRRPSDKDLCSQATMTRLENNVDSKTLYKIGELFVEQYVKSFTKPPRHVILDADDTNANTYANTYKGTNIRFVVTKNRNNSPETIYKRYCKRGEMELWIKDIKYFKADRMSCNSYWANYFRLSLYAAAFVIAHTMKHELFNGTAIESFTMDSFIKRIMLSAVYIVEKKTFIHVSFSPHHRHLEELAVALERLAA
;
A
#
# COMPACT_ATOMS: atom_id res chain seq x y z
N MET A 1 4.47 -9.99 -5.44
CA MET A 1 3.52 -10.66 -4.54
C MET A 1 2.82 -11.86 -5.19
N GLY A 2 1.85 -11.71 -6.10
CA GLY A 2 1.05 -12.86 -6.58
C GLY A 2 1.83 -14.00 -7.25
N ARG A 3 3.02 -13.76 -7.79
CA ARG A 3 3.92 -14.81 -8.33
C ARG A 3 4.64 -15.64 -7.25
N LEU A 4 4.68 -15.15 -6.02
CA LEU A 4 5.30 -15.85 -4.89
C LEU A 4 4.37 -16.90 -4.27
N ILE A 5 3.07 -16.82 -4.57
CA ILE A 5 2.05 -17.72 -4.04
C ILE A 5 2.06 -18.99 -4.90
N PRO A 6 2.39 -20.16 -4.33
CA PRO A 6 2.30 -21.43 -5.05
C PRO A 6 0.86 -21.68 -5.52
N ASP A 7 0.69 -22.10 -6.77
CA ASP A 7 -0.62 -22.38 -7.36
C ASP A 7 -0.74 -23.89 -7.62
N ASP A 8 -1.22 -24.62 -6.62
CA ASP A 8 -1.46 -26.07 -6.65
C ASP A 8 -2.85 -26.44 -7.19
N ARG A 9 -3.64 -25.43 -7.58
CA ARG A 9 -4.98 -25.63 -8.16
C ARG A 9 -4.86 -26.35 -9.50
N THR A 10 -5.90 -27.07 -9.88
CA THR A 10 -5.99 -27.72 -11.20
C THR A 10 -5.94 -26.67 -12.31
N GLN A 11 -4.80 -26.55 -12.99
CA GLN A 11 -4.51 -25.42 -13.88
C GLN A 11 -5.49 -25.26 -15.05
N CYS A 12 -6.05 -26.35 -15.59
CA CYS A 12 -7.06 -26.27 -16.66
C CYS A 12 -8.40 -25.66 -16.21
N LEU A 13 -8.65 -25.55 -14.90
CA LEU A 13 -9.83 -24.93 -14.32
C LEU A 13 -9.59 -23.49 -13.84
N VAL A 14 -8.33 -23.02 -13.86
CA VAL A 14 -7.95 -21.69 -13.38
C VAL A 14 -8.41 -20.63 -14.38
N ARG A 15 -9.36 -19.78 -13.94
CA ARG A 15 -9.84 -18.61 -14.69
C ARG A 15 -9.13 -17.30 -14.31
N HIS A 16 -8.56 -17.27 -13.10
CA HIS A 16 -7.91 -16.10 -12.50
C HIS A 16 -6.60 -16.54 -11.86
N SER A 17 -5.48 -16.08 -12.39
CA SER A 17 -4.17 -16.32 -11.78
C SER A 17 -4.05 -15.56 -10.46
N TYR A 18 -3.25 -16.06 -9.52
CA TYR A 18 -2.97 -15.30 -8.29
C TYR A 18 -2.30 -13.95 -8.55
N LYS A 19 -1.51 -13.82 -9.63
CA LYS A 19 -0.99 -12.52 -10.07
C LYS A 19 -2.14 -11.54 -10.38
N GLU A 20 -3.12 -11.98 -11.14
CA GLU A 20 -4.29 -11.17 -11.51
C GLU A 20 -5.12 -10.81 -10.28
N MET A 21 -5.42 -11.78 -9.42
CA MET A 21 -6.22 -11.55 -8.21
C MET A 21 -5.54 -10.59 -7.23
N VAL A 22 -4.22 -10.74 -7.00
CA VAL A 22 -3.47 -9.79 -6.17
C VAL A 22 -3.46 -8.39 -6.80
N CYS A 23 -3.30 -8.29 -8.11
CA CYS A 23 -3.34 -7.00 -8.81
C CYS A 23 -4.73 -6.35 -8.68
N GLN A 24 -5.81 -7.11 -8.92
CA GLN A 24 -7.19 -6.66 -8.69
C GLN A 24 -7.34 -6.11 -7.27
N ARG A 25 -6.92 -6.88 -6.26
CA ARG A 25 -7.15 -6.53 -4.86
C ARG A 25 -6.38 -5.29 -4.42
N VAL A 26 -5.12 -5.19 -4.81
CA VAL A 26 -4.28 -4.02 -4.51
C VAL A 26 -4.84 -2.77 -5.17
N ASN A 27 -5.29 -2.84 -6.43
CA ASN A 27 -5.87 -1.68 -7.11
C ASN A 27 -7.24 -1.29 -6.55
N GLN A 28 -8.06 -2.24 -6.08
CA GLN A 28 -9.30 -1.91 -5.37
C GLN A 28 -9.02 -1.14 -4.08
N ILE A 29 -8.07 -1.60 -3.27
CA ILE A 29 -7.64 -0.90 -2.06
C ILE A 29 -7.12 0.51 -2.39
N LEU A 30 -6.30 0.61 -3.45
CA LEU A 30 -5.77 1.88 -3.93
C LEU A 30 -6.89 2.87 -4.30
N CYS A 31 -7.97 2.38 -4.93
CA CYS A 31 -9.16 3.16 -5.27
C CYS A 31 -10.10 3.43 -4.08
N GLY A 32 -9.76 2.99 -2.86
CA GLY A 32 -10.58 3.18 -1.67
C GLY A 32 -11.70 2.14 -1.49
N TYR A 33 -11.58 0.97 -2.13
CA TYR A 33 -12.47 -0.18 -1.98
C TYR A 33 -11.78 -1.26 -1.17
N GLU A 34 -11.86 -1.13 0.16
CA GLU A 34 -11.07 -1.90 1.10
C GLU A 34 -11.61 -3.32 1.36
N ASP A 35 -12.88 -3.61 1.05
CA ASP A 35 -13.53 -4.85 1.45
C ASP A 35 -13.58 -5.88 0.33
N ALA A 36 -13.50 -7.18 0.66
CA ALA A 36 -13.50 -8.22 -0.36
C ALA A 36 -14.84 -8.32 -1.11
N ASN A 37 -15.94 -7.86 -0.50
CA ASN A 37 -17.27 -7.79 -1.12
C ASN A 37 -17.31 -6.80 -2.31
N ASP A 38 -16.46 -5.78 -2.32
CA ASP A 38 -16.33 -4.87 -3.46
C ASP A 38 -15.91 -5.59 -4.74
N CYS A 39 -15.29 -6.78 -4.64
CA CYS A 39 -15.02 -7.62 -5.80
C CYS A 39 -16.27 -7.92 -6.63
N ASP A 40 -17.41 -8.20 -6.00
CA ASP A 40 -18.62 -8.52 -6.76
C ASP A 40 -19.18 -7.30 -7.48
N ARG A 41 -19.09 -6.11 -6.87
CA ARG A 41 -19.54 -4.85 -7.47
C ARG A 41 -18.60 -4.36 -8.58
N LEU A 42 -17.30 -4.58 -8.42
CA LEU A 42 -16.27 -3.97 -9.27
C LEU A 42 -15.68 -4.92 -10.31
N ARG A 43 -16.02 -6.21 -10.30
CA ARG A 43 -15.43 -7.18 -11.23
C ARG A 43 -15.68 -6.89 -12.72
N GLY A 44 -16.74 -6.14 -13.02
CA GLY A 44 -17.07 -5.71 -14.38
C GLY A 44 -16.38 -4.43 -14.82
N ASP A 45 -15.77 -3.68 -13.89
CA ASP A 45 -15.21 -2.35 -14.13
C ASP A 45 -14.09 -2.38 -15.19
N SER A 46 -14.24 -1.53 -16.19
CA SER A 46 -13.34 -1.49 -17.35
C SER A 46 -11.93 -1.01 -16.99
N ALA A 47 -11.78 -0.07 -16.05
CA ALA A 47 -10.49 0.43 -15.62
C ALA A 47 -9.73 -0.63 -14.80
N LEU A 48 -10.41 -1.29 -13.85
CA LEU A 48 -9.81 -2.36 -13.05
C LEU A 48 -9.43 -3.57 -13.91
N LYS A 49 -10.20 -3.90 -14.95
CA LYS A 49 -9.81 -4.91 -15.95
C LYS A 49 -8.50 -4.54 -16.64
N MET A 50 -8.37 -3.29 -17.07
CA MET A 50 -7.15 -2.79 -17.72
C MET A 50 -5.93 -2.83 -16.79
N LEU A 51 -6.09 -2.52 -15.50
CA LEU A 51 -5.00 -2.56 -14.51
C LEU A 51 -4.42 -3.97 -14.30
N VAL A 52 -5.19 -5.03 -14.60
CA VAL A 52 -4.69 -6.41 -14.54
C VAL A 52 -4.26 -6.97 -15.90
N GLY A 53 -4.26 -6.13 -16.94
CA GLY A 53 -3.87 -6.50 -18.31
C GLY A 53 -4.99 -7.12 -19.15
N ARG A 54 -6.26 -6.96 -18.75
CA ARG A 54 -7.43 -7.34 -19.56
C ARG A 54 -7.96 -6.15 -20.34
N ARG A 55 -8.65 -6.41 -21.45
CA ARG A 55 -9.41 -5.37 -22.17
C ARG A 55 -10.73 -5.09 -21.44
N PRO A 56 -11.33 -3.90 -21.62
CA PRO A 56 -12.66 -3.59 -21.11
C PRO A 56 -13.71 -4.65 -21.45
N SER A 57 -13.68 -5.14 -22.69
CA SER A 57 -14.60 -6.15 -23.22
C SER A 57 -14.29 -7.61 -22.82
N ASP A 58 -13.17 -7.86 -22.12
CA ASP A 58 -12.86 -9.21 -21.65
C ASP A 58 -13.76 -9.61 -20.47
N LYS A 59 -13.69 -10.89 -20.11
CA LYS A 59 -14.44 -11.46 -18.99
C LYS A 59 -14.15 -10.71 -17.69
N ASP A 60 -15.14 -10.73 -16.80
CA ASP A 60 -15.06 -10.12 -15.48
C ASP A 60 -13.91 -10.67 -14.65
N LEU A 61 -13.44 -9.84 -13.72
CA LEU A 61 -12.48 -10.19 -12.68
C LEU A 61 -13.09 -11.17 -11.67
N CYS A 62 -12.28 -11.60 -10.71
CA CYS A 62 -12.70 -12.60 -9.75
C CYS A 62 -13.76 -12.04 -8.78
N SER A 63 -14.68 -12.90 -8.35
CA SER A 63 -15.74 -12.58 -7.38
C SER A 63 -15.21 -12.53 -5.94
N GLN A 64 -16.03 -12.03 -5.01
CA GLN A 64 -15.74 -12.00 -3.58
C GLN A 64 -15.31 -13.37 -3.06
N ALA A 65 -16.08 -14.43 -3.33
CA ALA A 65 -15.77 -15.77 -2.82
C ALA A 65 -14.42 -16.29 -3.35
N THR A 66 -14.06 -15.93 -4.58
CA THR A 66 -12.77 -16.30 -5.17
C THR A 66 -11.62 -15.54 -4.49
N MET A 67 -11.80 -14.24 -4.24
CA MET A 67 -10.84 -13.41 -3.53
C MET A 67 -10.62 -13.90 -2.08
N THR A 68 -11.70 -14.20 -1.36
CA THR A 68 -11.61 -14.69 0.02
C THR A 68 -10.91 -16.04 0.11
N ARG A 69 -11.05 -16.93 -0.88
CA ARG A 69 -10.27 -18.17 -0.95
C ARG A 69 -8.77 -17.89 -1.08
N LEU A 70 -8.37 -16.94 -1.94
CA LEU A 70 -6.96 -16.51 -2.01
C LEU A 70 -6.50 -15.97 -0.66
N GLU A 71 -7.22 -15.01 -0.07
CA GLU A 71 -6.79 -14.34 1.17
C GLU A 71 -6.63 -15.32 2.35
N ASN A 72 -7.35 -16.44 2.35
CA ASN A 72 -7.24 -17.48 3.39
C ASN A 72 -6.31 -18.65 3.03
N ASN A 73 -5.78 -18.72 1.80
CA ASN A 73 -4.90 -19.83 1.36
C ASN A 73 -3.40 -19.52 1.49
N VAL A 74 -3.03 -18.28 1.81
CA VAL A 74 -1.61 -17.90 1.87
C VAL A 74 -1.00 -18.34 3.20
N ASP A 75 0.02 -19.20 3.12
CA ASP A 75 0.71 -19.74 4.29
C ASP A 75 1.82 -18.82 4.82
N SER A 76 2.32 -19.13 6.02
CA SER A 76 3.37 -18.36 6.69
C SER A 76 4.68 -18.30 5.90
N LYS A 77 5.03 -19.38 5.17
CA LYS A 77 6.25 -19.43 4.34
C LYS A 77 6.16 -18.46 3.17
N THR A 78 5.00 -18.39 2.52
CA THR A 78 4.74 -17.43 1.44
C THR A 78 4.72 -16.00 1.97
N LEU A 79 4.11 -15.78 3.15
CA LEU A 79 4.10 -14.47 3.81
C LEU A 79 5.50 -13.98 4.15
N TYR A 80 6.39 -14.85 4.62
CA TYR A 80 7.78 -14.50 4.85
C TYR A 80 8.46 -14.00 3.57
N LYS A 81 8.30 -14.73 2.45
CA LYS A 81 8.82 -14.32 1.14
C LYS A 81 8.23 -13.00 0.64
N ILE A 82 6.96 -12.75 0.94
CA ILE A 82 6.32 -11.44 0.66
C ILE A 82 6.97 -10.34 1.49
N GLY A 83 7.29 -10.59 2.77
CA GLY A 83 8.05 -9.68 3.62
C GLY A 83 9.45 -9.38 3.05
N GLU A 84 10.17 -10.42 2.63
CA GLU A 84 11.48 -10.27 1.95
C GLU A 84 11.36 -9.40 0.70
N LEU A 85 10.31 -9.58 -0.11
CA LEU A 85 10.06 -8.74 -1.28
C LEU A 85 9.91 -7.24 -0.93
N PHE A 86 9.26 -6.91 0.18
CA PHE A 86 9.16 -5.51 0.61
C PHE A 86 10.51 -4.94 1.03
N VAL A 87 11.32 -5.72 1.77
CA VAL A 87 12.68 -5.32 2.15
C VAL A 87 13.55 -5.14 0.92
N GLU A 88 13.49 -6.07 -0.04
CA GLU A 88 14.21 -5.94 -1.30
C GLU A 88 13.82 -4.68 -2.07
N GLN A 89 12.53 -4.35 -2.16
CA GLN A 89 12.09 -3.14 -2.84
C GLN A 89 12.49 -1.87 -2.10
N TYR A 90 12.45 -1.89 -0.77
CA TYR A 90 13.01 -0.81 0.02
C TYR A 90 14.50 -0.61 -0.29
N VAL A 91 15.31 -1.67 -0.28
CA VAL A 91 16.74 -1.58 -0.60
C VAL A 91 16.96 -1.07 -2.03
N LYS A 92 16.22 -1.58 -3.01
CA LYS A 92 16.32 -1.17 -4.43
C LYS A 92 15.90 0.28 -4.68
N SER A 93 15.08 0.87 -3.80
CA SER A 93 14.69 2.28 -3.91
C SER A 93 15.84 3.27 -3.66
N PHE A 94 16.95 2.82 -3.09
CA PHE A 94 18.13 3.66 -2.87
C PHE A 94 19.17 3.48 -3.97
N THR A 95 19.57 4.58 -4.61
CA THR A 95 20.70 4.58 -5.56
C THR A 95 22.04 4.32 -4.88
N LYS A 96 22.18 4.67 -3.60
CA LYS A 96 23.35 4.40 -2.75
C LYS A 96 22.90 3.95 -1.37
N PRO A 97 23.61 3.01 -0.71
CA PRO A 97 23.26 2.56 0.62
C PRO A 97 23.08 3.72 1.61
N PRO A 98 21.97 3.76 2.38
CA PRO A 98 21.77 4.80 3.38
C PRO A 98 22.83 4.69 4.48
N ARG A 99 23.31 5.82 4.98
CA ARG A 99 24.34 5.84 6.04
C ARG A 99 23.87 5.18 7.34
N HIS A 100 22.58 5.25 7.62
CA HIS A 100 21.94 4.68 8.81
C HIS A 100 20.53 4.20 8.46
N VAL A 101 20.12 3.07 9.04
CA VAL A 101 18.73 2.60 9.05
C VAL A 101 18.28 2.59 10.50
N ILE A 102 17.12 3.17 10.77
CA ILE A 102 16.49 3.13 12.10
C ILE A 102 15.43 2.03 12.04
N LEU A 103 15.57 1.06 12.93
CA LEU A 103 14.57 0.02 13.13
C LEU A 103 13.90 0.30 14.47
N ASP A 104 12.58 0.43 14.43
CA ASP A 104 11.75 0.58 15.61
C ASP A 104 11.09 -0.77 15.89
N ALA A 105 11.29 -1.26 17.11
CA ALA A 105 10.72 -2.52 17.58
C ALA A 105 10.03 -2.22 18.91
N ASP A 106 8.72 -2.06 18.87
CA ASP A 106 7.91 -1.90 20.06
C ASP A 106 7.70 -3.24 20.74
N ASP A 107 7.74 -3.25 22.07
CA ASP A 107 7.31 -4.37 22.89
C ASP A 107 5.80 -4.34 23.11
N THR A 108 5.23 -5.50 23.43
CA THR A 108 3.84 -5.55 23.89
C THR A 108 3.83 -5.21 25.38
N ASN A 109 3.21 -4.08 25.72
CA ASN A 109 3.16 -3.60 27.10
C ASN A 109 2.40 -4.62 27.98
N ALA A 110 3.12 -5.31 28.86
CA ALA A 110 2.53 -6.19 29.86
C ALA A 110 2.14 -5.34 31.07
N ASN A 111 0.85 -5.01 31.19
CA ASN A 111 0.35 -4.25 32.32
C ASN A 111 0.61 -5.01 33.62
N THR A 112 1.63 -4.61 34.38
CA THR A 112 1.79 -5.02 35.78
C THR A 112 0.86 -4.15 36.63
N TYR A 113 0.05 -4.78 37.48
CA TYR A 113 -0.87 -4.12 38.42
C TYR A 113 -0.10 -3.32 39.50
N ALA A 114 0.52 -2.20 39.10
CA ALA A 114 1.10 -1.24 40.01
C ALA A 114 0.64 0.17 39.59
N ASN A 115 -0.17 0.71 40.49
CA ASN A 115 -0.86 1.98 40.53
C ASN A 115 -0.19 3.16 39.79
N THR A 116 -1.02 3.88 39.03
CA THR A 116 -0.77 5.14 38.36
C THR A 116 -0.38 6.27 39.32
N TYR A 117 0.89 6.66 39.29
CA TYR A 117 1.30 8.06 39.40
C TYR A 117 2.14 8.36 38.15
N LYS A 118 1.75 9.36 37.34
CA LYS A 118 2.55 9.80 36.19
C LYS A 118 3.85 10.42 36.70
N GLY A 119 4.80 9.56 37.04
CA GLY A 119 6.17 9.93 37.33
C GLY A 119 6.83 10.57 36.11
N THR A 120 7.98 11.20 36.34
CA THR A 120 8.82 11.77 35.29
C THR A 120 9.03 10.74 34.19
N ASN A 121 8.74 11.08 32.92
CA ASN A 121 8.96 10.18 31.77
C ASN A 121 10.47 10.09 31.50
N ILE A 122 11.16 9.29 32.30
CA ILE A 122 12.58 9.01 32.16
C ILE A 122 12.73 8.03 31.00
N ARG A 123 13.44 8.47 29.95
CA ARG A 123 13.72 7.65 28.76
C ARG A 123 15.18 7.23 28.77
N PHE A 124 15.42 5.95 28.51
CA PHE A 124 16.76 5.42 28.35
C PHE A 124 17.02 5.17 26.87
N VAL A 125 18.21 5.55 26.38
CA VAL A 125 18.66 5.21 25.03
C VAL A 125 19.90 4.35 25.17
N VAL A 126 19.81 3.09 24.76
CA VAL A 126 20.94 2.17 24.72
C VAL A 126 21.58 2.27 23.33
N THR A 127 22.88 2.58 23.28
CA THR A 127 23.58 2.71 22.00
C THR A 127 25.02 2.22 22.07
N LYS A 128 25.48 1.62 20.98
CA LYS A 128 26.90 1.31 20.75
C LYS A 128 27.70 2.53 20.28
N ASN A 129 27.03 3.62 19.92
CA ASN A 129 27.66 4.85 19.44
C ASN A 129 28.23 5.64 20.63
N ARG A 130 29.52 5.46 20.90
CA ARG A 130 30.25 6.17 21.97
C ARG A 130 30.90 7.48 21.51
N ASN A 131 30.90 7.76 20.21
CA ASN A 131 31.68 8.85 19.60
C ASN A 131 30.88 10.14 19.40
N ASN A 132 29.56 10.12 19.64
CA ASN A 132 28.70 11.30 19.48
C ASN A 132 28.18 11.74 20.85
N SER A 133 27.88 13.04 21.00
CA SER A 133 27.25 13.55 22.21
C SER A 133 25.87 12.90 22.44
N PRO A 134 25.42 12.76 23.71
CA PRO A 134 24.08 12.25 24.03
C PRO A 134 22.97 13.02 23.29
N GLU A 135 23.11 14.33 23.15
CA GLU A 135 22.17 15.17 22.40
C GLU A 135 22.09 14.77 20.92
N THR A 136 23.23 14.52 20.28
CA THR A 136 23.29 14.09 18.87
C THR A 136 22.65 12.72 18.68
N ILE A 137 22.91 11.80 19.60
CA ILE A 137 22.29 10.47 19.61
C ILE A 137 20.77 10.60 19.76
N TYR A 138 20.31 11.42 20.71
CA TYR A 138 18.89 11.63 20.97
C TYR A 138 18.19 12.30 19.78
N LYS A 139 18.78 13.34 19.17
CA LYS A 139 18.26 13.97 17.95
C LYS A 139 18.11 12.98 16.79
N ARG A 140 19.04 12.04 16.63
CA ARG A 140 18.93 10.96 15.63
C ARG A 140 17.82 9.99 15.98
N TYR A 141 17.70 9.60 17.25
CA TYR A 141 16.62 8.72 17.73
C TYR A 141 15.23 9.35 17.53
N CYS A 142 15.09 10.66 17.77
CA CYS A 142 13.83 11.38 17.58
C CYS A 142 13.28 11.31 16.14
N LYS A 143 14.13 11.04 15.14
CA LYS A 143 13.67 10.81 13.76
C LYS A 143 12.80 9.57 13.60
N ARG A 144 12.76 8.66 14.59
CA ARG A 144 11.81 7.53 14.60
C ARG A 144 10.36 7.99 14.48
N GLY A 145 10.04 9.23 14.88
CA GLY A 145 8.69 9.79 14.74
C GLY A 145 8.18 9.84 13.28
N GLU A 146 9.07 9.84 12.29
CA GLU A 146 8.69 9.72 10.87
C GLU A 146 8.03 8.36 10.57
N MET A 147 8.44 7.29 11.25
CA MET A 147 7.83 5.96 11.07
C MET A 147 6.37 5.94 11.56
N GLU A 148 6.05 6.65 12.64
CA GLU A 148 4.66 6.78 13.12
C GLU A 148 3.78 7.51 12.10
N LEU A 149 4.35 8.49 11.38
CA LEU A 149 3.66 9.15 10.28
C LEU A 149 3.42 8.19 9.11
N TRP A 150 4.38 7.33 8.77
CA TRP A 150 4.17 6.30 7.73
C TRP A 150 3.13 5.24 8.14
N ILE A 151 3.13 4.81 9.41
CA ILE A 151 2.11 3.92 9.97
C ILE A 151 0.74 4.60 9.87
N LYS A 152 0.66 5.89 10.19
CA LYS A 152 -0.56 6.68 10.02
C LYS A 152 -0.97 6.79 8.55
N ASP A 153 -0.02 6.92 7.63
CA ASP A 153 -0.32 7.02 6.20
C ASP A 153 -0.91 5.72 5.64
N ILE A 154 -0.37 4.56 6.03
CA ILE A 154 -0.93 3.25 5.67
C ILE A 154 -2.36 3.09 6.22
N LYS A 155 -2.65 3.62 7.42
CA LYS A 155 -4.02 3.60 7.99
C LYS A 155 -5.02 4.40 7.17
N TYR A 156 -4.61 5.38 6.34
CA TYR A 156 -5.55 6.05 5.43
C TYR A 156 -6.13 5.10 4.37
N PHE A 157 -5.42 4.01 4.05
CA PHE A 157 -5.90 2.93 3.19
C PHE A 157 -6.78 1.91 3.94
N LYS A 158 -7.17 2.15 5.20
CA LYS A 158 -7.99 1.24 6.03
C LYS A 158 -7.30 -0.07 6.42
N ALA A 159 -5.98 -0.05 6.50
CA ALA A 159 -5.17 -1.19 6.94
C ALA A 159 -5.41 -1.63 8.40
N ASP A 160 -6.19 -0.85 9.17
CA ASP A 160 -6.65 -1.17 10.52
C ASP A 160 -7.89 -2.10 10.54
N ARG A 161 -8.58 -2.27 9.40
CA ARG A 161 -9.70 -3.22 9.27
C ARG A 161 -9.21 -4.63 8.97
N MET A 162 -9.01 -5.41 10.02
CA MET A 162 -8.68 -6.84 9.96
C MET A 162 -9.82 -7.68 10.53
N SER A 163 -10.74 -8.12 9.68
CA SER A 163 -12.00 -8.75 10.11
C SER A 163 -12.00 -10.28 10.10
N CYS A 164 -10.90 -10.93 9.73
CA CYS A 164 -10.85 -12.40 9.70
C CYS A 164 -10.37 -12.99 11.02
N ASN A 165 -10.84 -14.21 11.32
CA ASN A 165 -10.41 -14.98 12.48
C ASN A 165 -9.01 -15.59 12.31
N SER A 166 -8.50 -15.68 11.07
CA SER A 166 -7.17 -16.21 10.77
C SER A 166 -6.12 -15.12 10.81
N TYR A 167 -5.11 -15.30 11.67
CA TYR A 167 -3.95 -14.43 11.75
C TYR A 167 -3.23 -14.30 10.39
N TRP A 168 -2.96 -15.42 9.71
CA TRP A 168 -2.25 -15.43 8.43
C TRP A 168 -3.04 -14.71 7.33
N ALA A 169 -4.36 -14.85 7.33
CA ALA A 169 -5.22 -14.13 6.38
C ALA A 169 -5.17 -12.61 6.62
N ASN A 170 -5.18 -12.18 7.88
CA ASN A 170 -5.03 -10.76 8.22
C ASN A 170 -3.62 -10.23 7.89
N TYR A 171 -2.58 -11.01 8.12
CA TYR A 171 -1.21 -10.65 7.73
C TYR A 171 -1.09 -10.49 6.21
N PHE A 172 -1.70 -11.38 5.43
CA PHE A 172 -1.73 -11.25 3.98
C PHE A 172 -2.48 -9.99 3.53
N ARG A 173 -3.63 -9.69 4.15
CA ARG A 173 -4.35 -8.43 3.90
C ARG A 173 -3.50 -7.21 4.22
N LEU A 174 -2.76 -7.22 5.33
CA LEU A 174 -1.84 -6.13 5.67
C LEU A 174 -0.81 -5.92 4.57
N SER A 175 -0.28 -7.02 4.03
CA SER A 175 0.66 -6.99 2.91
C SER A 175 0.05 -6.39 1.65
N LEU A 176 -1.24 -6.63 1.37
CA LEU A 176 -1.95 -6.02 0.24
C LEU A 176 -2.13 -4.50 0.45
N TYR A 177 -2.49 -4.06 1.65
CA TYR A 177 -2.54 -2.63 2.00
C TYR A 177 -1.17 -1.97 1.90
N ALA A 178 -0.11 -2.63 2.38
CA ALA A 178 1.25 -2.13 2.24
C ALA A 178 1.66 -1.98 0.77
N ALA A 179 1.29 -2.94 -0.09
CA ALA A 179 1.53 -2.82 -1.53
C ALA A 179 0.77 -1.65 -2.16
N ALA A 180 -0.50 -1.45 -1.81
CA ALA A 180 -1.28 -0.30 -2.28
C ALA A 180 -0.65 1.03 -1.84
N PHE A 181 -0.22 1.12 -0.57
CA PHE A 181 0.48 2.29 -0.05
C PHE A 181 1.79 2.55 -0.79
N VAL A 182 2.62 1.53 -1.02
CA VAL A 182 3.88 1.68 -1.75
C VAL A 182 3.61 2.21 -3.16
N ILE A 183 2.59 1.69 -3.86
CA ILE A 183 2.20 2.18 -5.19
C ILE A 183 1.78 3.66 -5.12
N ALA A 184 0.89 4.04 -4.20
CA ALA A 184 0.46 5.43 -4.03
C ALA A 184 1.62 6.37 -3.68
N HIS A 185 2.51 5.93 -2.80
CA HIS A 185 3.70 6.67 -2.39
C HIS A 185 4.65 6.89 -3.56
N THR A 186 4.96 5.83 -4.31
CA THR A 186 5.79 5.90 -5.51
C THR A 186 5.14 6.81 -6.56
N MET A 187 3.84 6.66 -6.83
CA MET A 187 3.12 7.54 -7.76
C MET A 187 3.21 9.01 -7.36
N LYS A 188 3.02 9.33 -6.06
CA LYS A 188 3.12 10.70 -5.56
C LYS A 188 4.51 11.30 -5.78
N HIS A 189 5.57 10.52 -5.59
CA HIS A 189 6.94 11.04 -5.70
C HIS A 189 7.51 11.01 -7.12
N GLU A 190 7.11 10.04 -7.95
CA GLU A 190 7.60 9.93 -9.33
C GLU A 190 6.76 10.79 -10.28
N LEU A 191 5.43 10.68 -10.24
CA LEU A 191 4.56 11.37 -11.20
C LEU A 191 4.44 12.86 -10.90
N PHE A 192 4.47 13.24 -9.63
CA PHE A 192 4.30 14.62 -9.20
C PHE A 192 5.60 15.29 -8.75
N ASN A 193 6.76 14.69 -9.04
CA ASN A 193 8.08 15.25 -8.69
C ASN A 193 8.21 16.72 -9.13
N GLY A 194 8.59 17.59 -8.19
CA GLY A 194 8.78 19.02 -8.44
C GLY A 194 7.48 19.85 -8.51
N THR A 195 6.33 19.27 -8.18
CA THR A 195 5.04 19.98 -8.10
C THR A 195 4.60 20.17 -6.65
N ALA A 196 3.60 21.02 -6.41
CA ALA A 196 3.03 21.19 -5.06
C ALA A 196 2.41 19.89 -4.51
N ILE A 197 1.93 18.99 -5.37
CA ILE A 197 1.28 17.73 -4.98
C ILE A 197 2.26 16.75 -4.32
N GLU A 198 3.53 16.76 -4.72
CA GLU A 198 4.55 15.87 -4.12
C GLU A 198 4.63 16.07 -2.60
N SER A 199 4.44 17.30 -2.14
CA SER A 199 4.49 17.69 -0.72
C SER A 199 3.22 17.32 0.07
N PHE A 200 2.18 16.82 -0.58
CA PHE A 200 0.94 16.46 0.10
C PHE A 200 1.17 15.32 1.09
N THR A 201 0.46 15.39 2.21
CA THR A 201 0.23 14.22 3.07
C THR A 201 -0.52 13.15 2.27
N MET A 202 -0.38 11.88 2.65
CA MET A 202 -1.03 10.80 1.91
C MET A 202 -2.57 10.97 1.90
N ASP A 203 -3.16 11.41 3.01
CA ASP A 203 -4.59 11.75 3.09
C ASP A 203 -5.01 12.84 2.09
N SER A 204 -4.21 13.92 1.97
CA SER A 204 -4.48 15.00 1.02
C SER A 204 -4.34 14.52 -0.41
N PHE A 205 -3.33 13.70 -0.69
CA PHE A 205 -3.11 13.09 -2.00
C PHE A 205 -4.30 12.21 -2.41
N ILE A 206 -4.75 11.32 -1.53
CA ILE A 206 -5.92 10.47 -1.79
C ILE A 206 -7.16 11.33 -2.07
N LYS A 207 -7.50 12.25 -1.15
CA LYS A 207 -8.75 13.02 -1.23
C LYS A 207 -8.80 14.02 -2.38
N ARG A 208 -7.67 14.61 -2.76
CA ARG A 208 -7.62 15.72 -3.73
C ARG A 208 -7.21 15.29 -5.13
N ILE A 209 -6.53 14.14 -5.26
CA ILE A 209 -5.96 13.66 -6.53
C ILE A 209 -6.52 12.28 -6.89
N MET A 210 -6.41 11.29 -6.01
CA MET A 210 -6.82 9.92 -6.37
C MET A 210 -8.34 9.76 -6.48
N LEU A 211 -9.09 10.45 -5.62
CA LEU A 211 -10.56 10.45 -5.62
C LEU A 211 -11.16 11.54 -6.51
N SER A 212 -10.38 12.10 -7.43
CA SER A 212 -10.88 13.10 -8.38
C SER A 212 -11.94 12.51 -9.29
N ALA A 213 -13.09 13.19 -9.37
CA ALA A 213 -14.13 12.82 -10.30
C ALA A 213 -13.67 13.01 -11.75
N VAL A 214 -13.84 11.97 -12.56
CA VAL A 214 -13.50 11.96 -13.98
C VAL A 214 -14.68 11.48 -14.80
N TYR A 215 -14.76 11.95 -16.04
CA TYR A 215 -15.70 11.42 -17.02
C TYR A 215 -15.02 10.28 -17.78
N ILE A 216 -15.66 9.12 -17.83
CA ILE A 216 -15.12 7.92 -18.47
C ILE A 216 -15.98 7.56 -19.68
N VAL A 217 -15.35 7.41 -20.84
CA VAL A 217 -15.98 6.82 -22.03
C VAL A 217 -15.35 5.47 -22.31
N GLU A 218 -16.15 4.42 -22.19
CA GLU A 218 -15.69 3.06 -22.41
C GLU A 218 -15.75 2.67 -23.89
N LYS A 219 -14.66 2.07 -24.39
CA LYS A 219 -14.59 1.41 -25.69
C LYS A 219 -14.22 -0.06 -25.48
N LYS A 220 -14.22 -0.86 -26.56
CA LYS A 220 -13.95 -2.30 -26.46
C LYS A 220 -12.55 -2.62 -25.94
N THR A 221 -11.55 -1.80 -26.28
CA THR A 221 -10.11 -2.07 -26.03
C THR A 221 -9.45 -1.05 -25.11
N PHE A 222 -10.04 0.12 -24.93
CA PHE A 222 -9.51 1.20 -24.08
C PHE A 222 -10.64 1.98 -23.43
N ILE A 223 -10.28 2.78 -22.42
CA ILE A 223 -11.15 3.80 -21.84
C ILE A 223 -10.58 5.18 -22.13
N HIS A 224 -11.44 6.17 -22.32
CA HIS A 224 -11.04 7.57 -22.38
C HIS A 224 -11.41 8.22 -21.04
N VAL A 225 -10.44 8.82 -20.38
CA VAL A 225 -10.61 9.48 -19.07
C VAL A 225 -10.43 10.98 -19.27
N SER A 226 -11.44 11.76 -18.90
CA SER A 226 -11.42 13.22 -18.99
C SER A 226 -11.60 13.85 -17.61
N PHE A 227 -10.68 14.74 -17.25
CA PHE A 227 -10.77 15.52 -16.02
C PHE A 227 -11.66 16.76 -16.23
N SER A 228 -12.24 17.27 -15.15
CA SER A 228 -12.97 18.55 -15.19
C SER A 228 -12.01 19.69 -15.59
N PRO A 229 -12.41 20.59 -16.52
CA PRO A 229 -11.62 21.78 -16.87
C PRO A 229 -11.34 22.72 -15.69
N HIS A 230 -12.18 22.64 -14.65
CA HIS A 230 -12.04 23.44 -13.43
C HIS A 230 -11.40 22.67 -12.27
N HIS A 231 -10.78 21.52 -12.56
CA HIS A 231 -10.06 20.78 -11.52
C HIS A 231 -8.90 21.63 -10.99
N ARG A 232 -8.86 21.85 -9.67
CA ARG A 232 -7.87 22.72 -9.01
C ARG A 232 -6.42 22.41 -9.38
N HIS A 233 -6.14 21.13 -9.62
CA HIS A 233 -4.81 20.60 -9.89
C HIS A 233 -4.66 20.07 -11.33
N LEU A 234 -5.39 20.66 -12.29
CA LEU A 234 -5.43 20.15 -13.65
C LEU A 234 -4.06 20.19 -14.34
N GLU A 235 -3.28 21.25 -14.12
CA GLU A 235 -1.95 21.41 -14.71
C GLU A 235 -0.99 20.33 -14.20
N GLU A 236 -0.95 20.09 -12.90
CA GLU A 236 -0.09 19.07 -12.32
C GLU A 236 -0.52 17.65 -12.71
N LEU A 237 -1.83 17.41 -12.87
CA LEU A 237 -2.37 16.16 -13.40
C LEU A 237 -1.95 15.92 -14.85
N ALA A 238 -1.98 16.96 -15.69
CA ALA A 238 -1.56 16.85 -17.09
C ALA A 238 -0.07 16.46 -17.18
N VAL A 239 0.80 17.13 -16.41
CA VAL A 239 2.24 16.79 -16.33
C VAL A 239 2.45 15.35 -15.84
N ALA A 240 1.69 14.91 -14.84
CA ALA A 240 1.78 13.54 -14.33
C ALA A 240 1.37 12.49 -15.40
N LEU A 241 0.35 12.78 -16.21
CA LEU A 241 -0.08 11.91 -17.30
C LEU A 241 0.93 11.86 -18.45
N GLU A 242 1.57 12.98 -18.78
CA GLU A 242 2.65 13.03 -19.76
C GLU A 242 3.84 12.16 -19.31
N ARG A 243 4.21 12.22 -18.03
CA ARG A 243 5.27 11.36 -17.45
C ARG A 243 4.92 9.88 -17.48
N LEU A 244 3.63 9.53 -17.31
CA LEU A 244 3.13 8.16 -17.43
C LEU A 244 3.18 7.62 -18.86
N ALA A 245 3.07 8.51 -19.85
CA ALA A 245 3.05 8.17 -21.27
C ALA A 245 4.45 8.14 -21.93
N ALA A 246 5.45 8.74 -21.29
CA ALA A 246 6.84 8.78 -21.72
C ALA A 246 7.58 7.46 -21.43
#